data_AF-A0A960SIB2-F1
#
_entry.id   AF-A0A960SIB2-F1
#
_cell.length_a   1.000
_cell.length_b   1.000
_cell.length_c   1.000
_cell.angle_alpha   90.00
_cell.angle_beta   90.00
_cell.angle_gamma   90.00
#
_symmetry.space_group_name_H-M   'P 1'
#
loop_
_entity.id
_entity.type
_entity.pdbx_description
1 polymer ?
#
loop_
_entity_poly.entity_id
_entity_poly.type
_entity_poly.pdbx_seq_one_letter_code
_entity_poly.pdbx_strand_id
1 'polypeptide(L)'
;MSELLQKPHDIKDRSFEFAVSIVTFCQHLDSTPGISRTLANQLLRSGTSIGANIEEAHGGQSKADFTAKMYVACKEARETHFWLRLLSATNIGAKDQLATLTDESNQLVAILTAIVKKSRQ
;
A
#
# COMPACT_ATOMS: atom_id res chain seq x y z
N MET A 1 4.84 -1.99 -32.99
CA MET A 1 3.62 -1.21 -32.72
C MET A 1 2.48 -2.17 -32.39
N SER A 2 2.51 -2.70 -31.18
CA SER A 2 1.39 -3.36 -30.53
C SER A 2 1.59 -3.00 -29.08
N GLU A 3 1.07 -1.84 -28.70
CA GLU A 3 0.75 -1.56 -27.30
C GLU A 3 -0.10 -2.74 -26.85
N LEU A 4 0.55 -3.71 -26.20
CA LEU A 4 -0.12 -4.67 -25.36
C LEU A 4 -0.88 -3.81 -24.36
N LEU A 5 -2.19 -3.69 -24.60
CA LEU A 5 -3.18 -3.25 -23.63
C LEU A 5 -2.82 -3.93 -22.31
N GLN A 6 -2.07 -3.24 -21.45
CA GLN A 6 -1.88 -3.67 -20.08
C GLN A 6 -3.30 -3.75 -19.55
N LYS A 7 -3.77 -4.99 -19.29
CA LYS A 7 -4.99 -5.19 -18.52
C LYS A 7 -4.88 -4.27 -17.30
N PRO A 8 -5.96 -3.58 -16.88
CA PRO A 8 -5.95 -2.92 -15.59
C PRO A 8 -5.46 -3.95 -14.59
N HIS A 9 -4.29 -3.70 -13.99
CA HIS A 9 -3.72 -4.64 -13.03
C HIS A 9 -4.76 -4.82 -11.94
N ASP A 10 -5.18 -6.07 -11.67
CA ASP A 10 -6.15 -6.34 -10.62
C ASP A 10 -5.61 -5.71 -9.33
N ILE A 11 -6.47 -4.98 -8.62
CA ILE A 11 -6.08 -4.28 -7.40
C ILE A 11 -5.54 -5.27 -6.35
N LYS A 12 -5.99 -6.53 -6.37
CA LYS A 12 -5.43 -7.60 -5.54
C LYS A 12 -3.96 -7.84 -5.87
N ASP A 13 -3.66 -8.21 -7.11
CA ASP A 13 -2.29 -8.52 -7.55
C ASP A 13 -1.37 -7.32 -7.36
N ARG A 14 -1.85 -6.12 -7.71
CA ARG A 14 -1.09 -4.88 -7.54
C ARG A 14 -0.78 -4.59 -6.07
N SER A 15 -1.76 -4.79 -5.18
CA SER A 15 -1.56 -4.59 -3.75
C SER A 15 -0.63 -5.64 -3.12
N PHE A 16 -0.63 -6.87 -3.67
CA PHE A 16 0.28 -7.92 -3.25
C PHE A 16 1.72 -7.61 -3.66
N GLU A 17 1.94 -7.21 -4.91
CA GLU A 17 3.26 -6.76 -5.39
C GLU A 17 3.79 -5.55 -4.60
N PHE A 18 2.90 -4.61 -4.27
CA PHE A 18 3.24 -3.49 -3.39
C PHE A 18 3.63 -3.97 -1.99
N ALA A 19 2.88 -4.92 -1.40
CA ALA A 19 3.20 -5.50 -0.11
C ALA A 19 4.57 -6.19 -0.12
N VAL A 20 4.90 -6.97 -1.17
CA VAL A 20 6.22 -7.58 -1.36
C VAL A 20 7.32 -6.50 -1.36
N SER A 21 7.11 -5.42 -2.11
CA SER A 21 8.06 -4.31 -2.20
C SER A 21 8.27 -3.61 -0.85
N ILE A 22 7.20 -3.45 -0.06
CA ILE A 22 7.27 -2.94 1.32
C ILE A 22 8.09 -3.87 2.22
N VAL A 23 7.85 -5.19 2.17
CA VAL A 23 8.61 -6.16 2.97
C VAL A 23 10.10 -6.07 2.63
N THR A 24 10.45 -6.11 1.34
CA THR A 24 11.84 -6.03 0.89
C THR A 24 12.50 -4.72 1.33
N PHE A 25 11.82 -3.59 1.21
CA PHE A 25 12.35 -2.30 1.67
C PHE A 25 12.55 -2.27 3.19
N CYS A 26 11.58 -2.75 3.98
CA CYS A 26 11.68 -2.76 5.43
C CYS A 26 12.76 -3.71 5.97
N GLN A 27 13.05 -4.83 5.30
CA GLN A 27 14.15 -5.73 5.67
C GLN A 27 15.51 -5.01 5.73
N HIS A 28 15.75 -4.08 4.79
CA HIS A 28 16.97 -3.28 4.78
C HIS A 28 17.00 -2.31 5.96
N LEU A 29 15.88 -1.66 6.27
CA LEU A 29 15.79 -0.69 7.37
C LEU A 29 15.85 -1.33 8.76
N ASP A 30 15.33 -2.55 8.91
CA ASP A 30 15.30 -3.28 10.19
C ASP A 30 16.70 -3.75 10.65
N SER A 31 17.65 -3.87 9.71
CA SER A 31 19.05 -4.15 10.01
C SER A 31 19.69 -3.09 10.92
N THR A 32 19.14 -1.87 10.95
CA THR A 32 19.63 -0.75 11.76
C THR A 32 18.70 -0.48 12.95
N PRO A 33 19.14 -0.75 14.20
CA PRO A 33 18.35 -0.47 15.39
C PRO A 33 17.98 1.01 15.57
N GLY A 34 17.02 1.29 16.45
CA GLY A 34 16.57 2.64 16.77
C GLY A 34 15.50 3.15 15.81
N ILE A 35 15.60 4.42 15.41
CA ILE A 35 14.55 5.13 14.64
C ILE A 35 14.21 4.40 13.34
N SER A 36 15.22 3.90 12.61
CA SER A 36 15.04 3.18 11.34
C SER A 36 14.15 1.95 11.50
N ARG A 37 14.49 1.05 12.43
CA ARG A 37 13.67 -0.12 12.78
C ARG A 37 12.26 0.25 13.23
N THR A 38 12.11 1.25 14.10
CA THR A 38 10.80 1.64 14.60
C THR A 38 9.89 2.13 13.47
N LEU A 39 10.41 2.94 12.55
CA LEU A 39 9.66 3.41 11.38
C LEU A 39 9.38 2.28 10.38
N ALA A 40 10.36 1.38 10.16
CA ALA A 40 10.18 0.21 9.32
C ALA A 40 9.03 -0.68 9.80
N ASN A 41 8.88 -0.86 11.12
CA ASN A 41 7.78 -1.62 11.70
C ASN A 41 6.42 -0.97 11.46
N GLN A 42 6.31 0.36 11.53
CA GLN A 42 5.06 1.07 11.22
C GLN A 42 4.71 0.97 9.73
N LEU A 43 5.72 1.14 8.87
CA LEU A 43 5.56 1.01 7.43
C LEU A 43 5.17 -0.42 7.03
N LEU A 44 5.84 -1.43 7.60
CA LEU A 44 5.59 -2.84 7.32
C LEU A 44 4.14 -3.22 7.66
N ARG A 45 3.67 -2.84 8.84
CA ARG A 45 2.30 -3.12 9.29
C ARG A 45 1.26 -2.47 8.38
N SER A 46 1.36 -1.16 8.15
CA SER A 46 0.38 -0.44 7.32
C SER A 46 0.42 -0.91 5.87
N GLY A 47 1.62 -1.04 5.27
CA GLY A 47 1.77 -1.36 3.85
C GLY A 47 1.27 -2.75 3.49
N THR A 48 1.48 -3.74 4.36
CA THR A 48 0.97 -5.12 4.15
C THR A 48 -0.53 -5.23 4.46
N SER A 49 -1.05 -4.41 5.38
CA SER A 49 -2.47 -4.37 5.75
C SER A 49 -3.37 -3.94 4.58
N ILE A 50 -2.84 -3.17 3.61
CA ILE A 50 -3.57 -2.77 2.40
C ILE A 50 -4.05 -4.01 1.62
N GLY A 51 -3.12 -4.87 1.21
CA GLY A 51 -3.42 -6.08 0.45
C GLY A 51 -4.26 -7.07 1.26
N ALA A 52 -3.94 -7.25 2.54
CA ALA A 52 -4.72 -8.13 3.43
C ALA A 52 -6.20 -7.74 3.49
N ASN A 53 -6.51 -6.45 3.66
CA ASN A 53 -7.90 -5.98 3.69
C ASN A 53 -8.58 -6.06 2.33
N ILE A 54 -7.84 -5.93 1.22
CA ILE A 54 -8.39 -6.12 -0.13
C ILE A 54 -8.77 -7.59 -0.35
N GLU A 55 -7.94 -8.53 0.08
CA GLU A 55 -8.26 -9.98 0.02
C GLU A 55 -9.49 -10.31 0.88
N GLU A 56 -9.55 -9.80 2.12
CA GLU A 56 -10.73 -9.96 2.98
C GLU A 56 -12.00 -9.37 2.36
N ALA A 57 -11.92 -8.22 1.68
CA ALA A 57 -13.06 -7.63 1.00
C ALA A 57 -13.64 -8.57 -0.07
N HIS A 58 -12.78 -9.27 -0.82
CA HIS A 58 -13.20 -10.19 -1.88
C HIS A 58 -13.72 -11.53 -1.35
N GLY A 59 -13.35 -11.93 -0.13
CA GLY A 59 -13.93 -13.08 0.57
C GLY A 59 -15.20 -12.75 1.39
N GLY A 60 -15.58 -11.47 1.44
CA GLY A 60 -16.68 -10.97 2.26
C GLY A 60 -18.07 -11.46 1.83
N GLN A 61 -19.01 -11.44 2.78
CA GLN A 61 -20.35 -12.02 2.59
C GLN A 61 -21.39 -11.00 2.07
N SER A 62 -21.05 -9.70 2.02
CA SER A 62 -21.99 -8.65 1.60
C SER A 62 -21.28 -7.42 1.02
N LYS A 63 -22.04 -6.59 0.30
CA LYS A 63 -21.57 -5.28 -0.21
C LYS A 63 -21.15 -4.33 0.91
N ALA A 64 -21.81 -4.38 2.07
CA ALA A 64 -21.47 -3.57 3.23
C ALA A 64 -20.11 -3.99 3.82
N ASP A 65 -19.89 -5.30 3.94
CA ASP A 65 -18.62 -5.87 4.40
C ASP A 65 -17.47 -5.53 3.42
N PHE A 66 -17.68 -5.74 2.12
CA PHE A 66 -16.73 -5.31 1.07
C PHE A 66 -16.37 -3.82 1.22
N THR A 67 -17.36 -2.95 1.41
CA THR A 67 -17.14 -1.51 1.55
C THR A 67 -16.35 -1.17 2.82
N ALA A 68 -16.64 -1.84 3.92
CA ALA A 68 -15.93 -1.64 5.18
C ALA A 68 -14.45 -2.04 5.06
N LYS A 69 -14.15 -3.20 4.46
CA LYS A 69 -12.79 -3.69 4.25
C LYS A 69 -12.00 -2.83 3.26
N MET A 70 -12.61 -2.44 2.13
CA MET A 70 -12.00 -1.49 1.20
C MET A 70 -11.73 -0.11 1.86
N TYR A 71 -12.60 0.33 2.77
CA TYR A 71 -12.35 1.55 3.54
C TYR A 71 -11.16 1.41 4.50
N VAL A 72 -10.99 0.27 5.15
CA VAL A 72 -9.80 -0.01 5.97
C VAL A 72 -8.54 0.00 5.10
N ALA A 73 -8.52 -0.74 3.98
CA ALA A 73 -7.41 -0.72 3.04
C ALA A 73 -7.05 0.72 2.58
N CYS A 74 -8.06 1.57 2.35
CA CYS A 74 -7.87 2.96 1.97
C CYS A 74 -7.26 3.83 3.09
N LYS A 75 -7.55 3.53 4.37
CA LYS A 75 -6.89 4.20 5.50
C LYS A 75 -5.42 3.76 5.62
N GLU A 76 -5.17 2.46 5.52
CA GLU A 76 -3.83 1.88 5.58
C GLU A 76 -2.95 2.44 4.45
N ALA A 77 -3.47 2.57 3.24
CA ALA A 77 -2.75 3.18 2.11
C ALA A 77 -2.33 4.64 2.39
N ARG A 78 -3.18 5.43 3.06
CA ARG A 78 -2.83 6.81 3.46
C ARG A 78 -1.76 6.84 4.53
N GLU A 79 -1.85 5.93 5.51
CA GLU A 79 -0.85 5.81 6.56
C GLU A 79 0.50 5.36 6.00
N THR A 80 0.52 4.35 5.12
CA THR A 80 1.71 3.91 4.40
C THR A 80 2.34 5.04 3.60
N HIS A 81 1.52 5.80 2.85
CA HIS A 81 2.00 6.96 2.09
C HIS A 81 2.63 8.04 3.00
N PHE A 82 2.05 8.27 4.19
CA PHE A 82 2.64 9.16 5.19
C PHE A 82 4.02 8.67 5.66
N TRP A 83 4.16 7.38 6.01
CA TRP A 83 5.43 6.82 6.45
C TRP A 83 6.52 6.89 5.37
N LEU A 84 6.18 6.60 4.13
CA LEU A 84 7.11 6.71 2.99
C LEU A 84 7.61 8.15 2.79
N ARG A 85 6.71 9.13 2.87
CA ARG A 85 7.07 10.55 2.82
C ARG A 85 7.94 10.98 4.00
N LEU A 86 7.67 10.47 5.21
CA LEU A 86 8.47 10.78 6.39
C LEU A 86 9.90 10.21 6.24
N LEU A 87 10.03 8.98 5.78
CA LEU A 87 11.33 8.34 5.52
C LEU A 87 12.12 9.11 4.45
N SER A 88 11.46 9.54 3.38
CA SER A 88 12.06 10.39 2.35
C SER A 88 12.54 11.74 2.92
N ALA A 89 11.69 12.44 3.69
CA ALA A 89 12.02 13.73 4.28
C ALA A 89 13.16 13.65 5.33
N THR A 90 13.33 12.50 5.97
CA THR A 90 14.37 12.25 6.97
C THR A 90 15.61 11.55 6.40
N ASN A 91 15.66 11.31 5.08
CA ASN A 91 16.74 10.60 4.38
C ASN A 91 17.03 9.20 4.96
N ILE A 92 16.00 8.47 5.38
CA ILE A 92 16.11 7.10 5.90
C ILE A 92 15.68 6.11 4.81
N GLY A 93 16.65 5.41 4.22
CA GLY A 93 16.43 4.43 3.15
C GLY A 93 16.87 4.91 1.77
N ALA A 94 16.84 4.00 0.78
CA ALA A 94 17.26 4.29 -0.58
C ALA A 94 16.27 5.23 -1.28
N LYS A 95 16.76 6.37 -1.78
CA LYS A 95 15.94 7.45 -2.36
C LYS A 95 15.09 6.99 -3.55
N ASP A 96 15.69 6.22 -4.47
CA ASP A 96 14.99 5.77 -5.67
C ASP A 96 13.87 4.78 -5.34
N GLN A 97 14.13 3.87 -4.38
CA GLN A 97 13.09 2.95 -3.89
C GLN A 97 11.96 3.71 -3.18
N LEU A 98 12.30 4.68 -2.33
CA LEU A 98 11.31 5.51 -1.67
C LEU A 98 10.46 6.30 -2.66
N ALA A 99 11.05 6.85 -3.73
CA ALA A 99 10.32 7.56 -4.76
C ALA A 99 9.28 6.64 -5.44
N THR A 100 9.71 5.45 -5.88
CA THR A 100 8.83 4.44 -6.49
C THR A 100 7.71 4.01 -5.55
N LEU A 101 8.03 3.67 -4.30
CA LEU A 101 7.03 3.26 -3.30
C LEU A 101 6.06 4.39 -2.95
N THR A 102 6.56 5.62 -2.85
CA THR A 102 5.73 6.81 -2.55
C THR A 102 4.74 7.08 -3.68
N ASP A 103 5.18 6.96 -4.94
CA ASP A 103 4.30 7.10 -6.09
C ASP A 103 3.23 6.00 -6.13
N GLU A 104 3.65 4.73 -5.97
CA GLU A 104 2.73 3.59 -5.97
C GLU A 104 1.70 3.69 -4.84
N SER A 105 2.12 4.03 -3.61
CA SER A 105 1.18 4.25 -2.50
C SER A 105 0.17 5.37 -2.79
N ASN A 106 0.57 6.44 -3.47
CA ASN A 106 -0.33 7.52 -3.86
C ASN A 106 -1.35 7.06 -4.92
N GLN A 107 -0.92 6.26 -5.88
CA GLN A 107 -1.81 5.64 -6.87
C GLN A 107 -2.82 4.69 -6.19
N LEU A 108 -2.38 3.85 -5.24
CA LEU A 108 -3.26 2.98 -4.45
C LEU A 108 -4.27 3.78 -3.62
N VAL A 109 -3.88 4.90 -3.00
CA VAL A 109 -4.81 5.81 -2.30
C VAL A 109 -5.89 6.32 -3.24
N ALA A 110 -5.53 6.75 -4.45
CA ALA A 110 -6.48 7.26 -5.43
C ALA A 110 -7.48 6.17 -5.87
N ILE A 111 -6.98 4.97 -6.19
CA ILE A 111 -7.79 3.83 -6.62
C ILE A 111 -8.75 3.39 -5.51
N LEU A 112 -8.24 3.16 -4.30
CA LEU A 112 -9.06 2.72 -3.17
C LEU A 112 -10.11 3.77 -2.79
N THR A 113 -9.77 5.05 -2.90
CA THR A 113 -10.74 6.14 -2.69
C THR A 113 -11.88 6.08 -3.71
N ALA A 114 -11.57 5.82 -4.98
CA ALA A 114 -12.59 5.66 -6.03
C ALA A 114 -13.48 4.42 -5.78
N ILE A 115 -12.87 3.28 -5.41
CA ILE A 115 -13.58 2.04 -5.07
C ILE A 115 -14.58 2.27 -3.92
N VAL A 116 -14.12 2.87 -2.82
CA VAL A 116 -14.97 3.14 -1.64
C VAL A 116 -16.11 4.10 -1.98
N LYS A 117 -15.85 5.15 -2.78
CA LYS A 117 -16.91 6.08 -3.22
C LYS A 117 -17.97 5.37 -4.05
N LYS A 118 -17.55 4.50 -4.97
CA LYS A 118 -18.45 3.74 -5.84
C LYS A 118 -19.22 2.65 -5.07
N SER A 119 -18.62 2.00 -4.08
CA SER A 119 -19.27 0.92 -3.33
C SER A 119 -20.35 1.41 -2.34
N ARG A 120 -20.35 2.70 -2.02
CA ARG A 120 -21.39 3.35 -1.19
C ARG A 120 -22.63 3.81 -1.96
N GLN A 121 -22.55 3.87 -3.29
CA GLN A 121 -23.69 4.14 -4.18
C GLN A 121 -24.46 2.84 -4.39
#